data_AF-A0A0H1RGD6-F1
#
_entry.id   AF-A0A0H1RGD6-F1
#
_cell.length_a   1.000
_cell.length_b   1.000
_cell.length_c   1.000
_cell.angle_alpha   90.00
_cell.angle_beta   90.00
_cell.angle_gamma   90.00
#
_symmetry.space_group_name_H-M   'P 1'
#
loop_
_entity.id
_entity.type
_entity.pdbx_description
1 polymer ?
#
loop_
_entity_poly.entity_id
_entity_poly.type
_entity_poly.pdbx_seq_one_letter_code
_entity_poly.pdbx_strand_id
1 'polypeptide(L)'
;MLTGPTRGDEFKGKCRLEVDGRIYMDSRCSITRGAQDGSFSIGTGETAREKYFAFVQVDPETGMGSGYWNGVEAESHAHEDLGTLVRKGACWVNDRARVCAWR
;
A
#
# COMPACT_ATOMS: atom_id res chain seq x y z
N MET A 1 -24.98 -8.46 10.66
CA MET A 1 -23.74 -9.27 10.74
C MET A 1 -22.80 -8.72 9.68
N LEU A 2 -21.82 -7.91 10.09
CA LEU A 2 -20.87 -7.31 9.15
C LEU A 2 -19.82 -8.37 8.83
N THR A 3 -19.87 -8.92 7.63
CA THR A 3 -18.80 -9.77 7.10
C THR A 3 -17.57 -8.88 6.94
N GLY A 4 -16.62 -9.00 7.86
CA GLY A 4 -15.31 -8.39 7.72
C GLY A 4 -14.65 -8.89 6.42
N PRO A 5 -13.82 -8.06 5.76
CA PRO A 5 -13.11 -8.48 4.56
C PRO A 5 -12.29 -9.73 4.89
N THR A 6 -12.39 -10.74 4.03
CA THR A 6 -11.63 -11.99 4.07
C THR A 6 -10.17 -11.67 4.41
N ARG A 7 -9.66 -12.17 5.55
CA ARG A 7 -8.34 -11.81 6.08
C ARG A 7 -7.29 -12.10 5.01
N GLY A 8 -6.75 -11.05 4.39
CA GLY A 8 -5.61 -11.15 3.49
C GLY A 8 -4.40 -11.70 4.23
N ASP A 9 -3.48 -12.33 3.51
CA ASP A 9 -2.24 -12.84 4.12
C ASP A 9 -1.38 -11.68 4.62
N GLU A 10 -1.26 -11.52 5.94
CA GLU A 10 -0.35 -10.56 6.59
C GLU A 10 1.03 -11.19 6.83
N PHE A 11 2.08 -10.47 6.46
CA PHE A 11 3.47 -10.85 6.76
C PHE A 11 4.35 -9.60 6.95
N LYS A 12 5.52 -9.77 7.58
CA LYS A 12 6.52 -8.70 7.69
C LYS A 12 7.47 -8.75 6.49
N GLY A 13 7.77 -7.59 5.93
CA GLY A 13 8.71 -7.42 4.83
C GLY A 13 9.41 -6.07 4.88
N LYS A 14 10.09 -5.67 3.79
CA LYS A 14 10.58 -4.30 3.62
C LYS A 14 9.56 -3.50 2.80
N CYS A 15 9.29 -2.28 3.22
CA CYS A 15 8.30 -1.41 2.61
C CYS A 15 8.92 -0.07 2.24
N ARG A 16 8.48 0.52 1.13
CA ARG A 16 8.77 1.92 0.79
C ARG A 16 7.50 2.64 0.40
N LEU A 17 7.30 3.82 0.98
CA LEU A 17 6.31 4.80 0.56
C LEU A 17 7.03 6.11 0.28
N GLU A 18 7.01 6.52 -0.98
CA GLU A 18 7.55 7.79 -1.44
C GLU A 18 6.48 8.50 -2.25
N VAL A 19 6.29 9.79 -1.96
CA VAL A 19 5.28 10.65 -2.56
C VAL A 19 5.90 12.02 -2.80
N ASP A 20 5.77 12.54 -4.02
CA ASP A 20 6.31 13.84 -4.44
C ASP A 20 7.81 13.98 -4.13
N GLY A 21 8.58 12.91 -4.33
CA GLY A 21 10.02 12.84 -4.10
C GLY A 21 10.45 12.75 -2.63
N ARG A 22 9.49 12.70 -1.68
CA ARG A 22 9.78 12.53 -0.24
C ARG A 22 9.47 11.12 0.21
N ILE A 23 10.40 10.52 0.95
CA ILE A 23 10.23 9.20 1.56
C ILE A 23 9.53 9.35 2.91
N TYR A 24 8.36 8.72 3.06
CA TYR A 24 7.55 8.69 4.28
C TYR A 24 7.73 7.39 5.06
N MET A 25 8.09 6.30 4.36
CA MET A 25 8.44 5.02 4.96
C MET A 25 9.53 4.35 4.11
N ASP A 26 10.58 3.86 4.75
CA ASP A 26 11.59 2.95 4.17
C ASP A 26 12.15 2.05 5.28
N SER A 27 11.32 1.10 5.72
CA SER A 27 11.60 0.27 6.89
C SER A 27 10.99 -1.11 6.74
N ARG A 28 11.23 -1.98 7.73
CA ARG A 28 10.39 -3.17 7.87
C ARG A 28 8.96 -2.73 8.22
N CYS A 29 7.96 -3.36 7.62
CA CYS A 29 6.56 -3.10 7.93
C CYS A 29 5.67 -4.33 7.78
N SER A 30 4.44 -4.27 8.30
CA SER A 30 3.38 -5.23 7.93
C SER A 30 2.91 -4.99 6.50
N ILE A 31 2.82 -6.08 5.73
CA ILE A 31 2.28 -6.14 4.38
C ILE A 31 1.07 -7.06 4.44
N THR A 32 -0.10 -6.56 4.02
CA THR A 32 -1.31 -7.37 3.88
C THR A 32 -1.63 -7.51 2.40
N ARG A 33 -1.67 -8.74 1.89
CA ARG A 33 -2.05 -8.99 0.49
C ARG A 33 -3.56 -9.16 0.36
N GLY A 34 -4.14 -8.50 -0.63
CA GLY A 34 -5.50 -8.78 -1.10
C GLY A 34 -5.62 -10.22 -1.59
N ALA A 35 -6.81 -10.77 -1.46
CA ALA A 35 -7.02 -12.21 -1.60
C ALA A 35 -6.82 -12.75 -3.03
N GLN A 36 -7.03 -11.96 -4.10
CA GLN A 36 -7.17 -12.51 -5.46
C GLN A 36 -6.64 -11.65 -6.61
N ASP A 37 -6.39 -10.36 -6.41
CA ASP A 37 -6.16 -9.37 -7.47
C ASP A 37 -4.72 -8.81 -7.49
N GLY A 38 -3.89 -9.18 -6.51
CA GLY A 38 -2.56 -8.58 -6.36
C GLY A 38 -2.59 -7.21 -5.68
N SER A 39 -3.77 -6.75 -5.23
CA SER A 39 -3.91 -5.63 -4.31
C SER A 39 -3.15 -5.92 -3.02
N PHE A 40 -2.72 -4.86 -2.33
CA PHE A 40 -2.05 -4.99 -1.05
C PHE A 40 -2.07 -3.66 -0.29
N SER A 41 -1.70 -3.73 0.97
CA SER A 41 -1.41 -2.57 1.80
C SER A 41 -0.09 -2.75 2.55
N ILE A 42 0.55 -1.62 2.86
CA ILE A 42 1.79 -1.53 3.63
C ILE A 42 1.57 -0.65 4.85
N GLY A 43 2.21 -0.99 5.97
CA GLY A 43 2.06 -0.25 7.22
C GLY A 43 0.69 -0.42 7.87
N THR A 44 -0.08 -1.41 7.41
CA THR A 44 -1.39 -1.80 7.95
C THR A 44 -1.31 -3.21 8.52
N GLY A 45 -2.21 -3.57 9.43
CA GLY A 45 -2.30 -4.92 9.98
C GLY A 45 -2.51 -4.91 11.50
N GLU A 46 -2.81 -6.07 12.08
CA GLU A 46 -3.12 -6.18 13.51
C GLU A 46 -1.92 -5.81 14.39
N THR A 47 -0.71 -5.99 13.83
CA THR A 47 0.55 -5.69 14.52
C THR A 47 1.25 -4.44 13.99
N ALA A 48 0.57 -3.67 13.13
CA ALA A 48 1.12 -2.45 12.54
C ALA A 48 1.27 -1.35 13.61
N ARG A 49 2.38 -0.62 13.52
CA ARG A 49 2.69 0.56 14.36
C ARG A 49 3.22 1.72 13.51
N GLU A 50 3.13 1.58 12.20
CA GLU A 50 3.67 2.51 11.23
C GLU A 50 2.86 3.80 11.22
N LYS A 51 3.56 4.93 11.28
CA LYS A 51 2.94 6.27 11.19
C LYS A 51 2.27 6.49 9.83
N TYR A 52 2.87 5.95 8.77
CA TYR A 52 2.40 6.09 7.40
C TYR A 52 2.01 4.74 6.83
N PHE A 53 0.93 4.72 6.05
CA PHE A 53 0.44 3.51 5.40
C PHE A 53 -0.15 3.84 4.03
N ALA A 54 -0.20 2.83 3.17
CA ALA A 54 -0.75 2.96 1.83
C ALA A 54 -1.45 1.68 1.39
N PHE A 55 -2.42 1.85 0.49
CA PHE A 55 -3.15 0.80 -0.20
C PHE A 55 -2.86 0.91 -1.70
N VAL A 56 -2.74 -0.22 -2.37
CA VAL A 56 -2.77 -0.33 -3.82
C VAL A 56 -3.85 -1.32 -4.18
N GLN A 57 -4.87 -0.84 -4.89
CA GLN A 57 -5.95 -1.66 -5.42
C GLN A 57 -5.65 -1.95 -6.89
N VAL A 58 -5.51 -3.22 -7.25
CA VAL A 58 -5.18 -3.64 -8.60
C VAL A 58 -6.46 -3.98 -9.34
N ASP A 59 -6.67 -3.32 -10.47
CA ASP A 59 -7.71 -3.64 -11.41
C ASP A 59 -7.32 -4.92 -12.17
N PRO A 60 -8.10 -6.02 -12.04
CA PRO A 60 -7.79 -7.29 -12.70
C PRO A 60 -7.96 -7.26 -14.22
N GLU A 61 -8.72 -6.32 -14.77
CA GLU A 61 -8.95 -6.20 -16.21
C GLU A 61 -7.79 -5.47 -16.90
N THR A 62 -7.30 -4.39 -16.28
CA THR A 62 -6.22 -3.55 -16.86
C THR A 62 -4.84 -3.91 -16.33
N GLY A 63 -4.75 -4.55 -15.16
CA GLY A 63 -3.51 -4.78 -14.43
C GLY A 63 -2.88 -3.50 -13.86
N MET A 64 -3.60 -2.37 -13.88
CA MET A 64 -3.17 -1.11 -13.29
C MET A 64 -3.56 -1.03 -11.82
N GLY A 65 -2.81 -0.25 -11.04
CA GLY A 65 -3.08 -0.05 -9.61
C GLY A 65 -3.63 1.34 -9.34
N SER A 66 -4.61 1.47 -8.45
CA SER A 66 -5.03 2.75 -7.87
C SER A 66 -4.48 2.83 -6.44
N GLY A 67 -3.70 3.86 -6.14
CA GLY A 67 -3.05 4.01 -4.84
C GLY A 67 -3.72 5.05 -3.94
N TYR A 68 -3.74 4.77 -2.63
CA TYR A 68 -4.23 5.69 -1.61
C TYR A 68 -3.32 5.65 -0.37
N TRP A 69 -3.14 6.77 0.32
CA TRP A 69 -2.31 6.83 1.53
C TRP A 69 -2.87 7.83 2.55
N ASN A 70 -2.29 7.84 3.75
CA ASN A 70 -2.77 8.63 4.87
C ASN A 70 -2.24 10.07 4.94
N GLY A 71 -1.60 10.53 3.89
CA GLY A 71 -1.21 11.94 3.74
C GLY A 71 0.00 12.37 4.56
N VAL A 72 0.45 13.59 4.31
CA VAL A 72 1.68 14.17 4.89
C VAL A 72 1.58 14.26 6.42
N GLU A 73 0.39 14.57 6.91
CA GLU A 73 0.08 14.72 8.34
C GLU A 73 -0.13 13.39 9.07
N ALA A 74 0.00 12.26 8.37
CA ALA A 74 -0.20 10.91 8.91
C ALA A 74 -1.57 10.73 9.56
N GLU A 75 -2.61 11.00 8.79
CA GLU A 75 -3.98 10.88 9.24
C GLU A 75 -4.36 9.42 9.53
N SER A 76 -5.50 9.23 10.19
CA SER A 76 -5.98 7.91 10.59
C SER A 76 -6.63 7.12 9.44
N HIS A 77 -6.79 7.72 8.26
CA HIS A 77 -7.46 7.12 7.10
C HIS A 77 -6.68 7.39 5.81
N ALA A 78 -6.62 6.40 4.92
CA ALA A 78 -6.01 6.57 3.60
C ALA A 78 -7.00 7.21 2.62
N HIS A 79 -6.97 8.52 2.51
CA HIS A 79 -7.89 9.30 1.68
C HIS A 79 -7.17 10.11 0.59
N GLU A 80 -5.86 10.33 0.71
CA GLU A 80 -5.09 11.01 -0.32
C GLU A 80 -4.80 10.06 -1.49
N ASP A 81 -5.09 10.52 -2.70
CA ASP A 81 -4.91 9.76 -3.94
C ASP A 81 -3.43 9.77 -4.40
N LEU A 82 -2.89 8.61 -4.76
CA LEU A 82 -1.52 8.45 -5.30
C LEU A 82 -1.50 8.37 -6.84
N GLY A 83 -2.67 8.36 -7.47
CA GLY A 83 -2.90 8.20 -8.89
C GLY A 83 -2.91 6.74 -9.33
N THR A 84 -3.05 6.57 -10.64
CA THR A 84 -2.85 5.29 -11.31
C THR A 84 -1.36 4.93 -11.31
N LEU A 85 -1.07 3.68 -10.98
CA LEU A 85 0.25 3.12 -10.77
C LEU A 85 0.46 1.94 -11.73
N VAL A 86 1.70 1.76 -12.15
CA VAL A 86 2.13 0.58 -12.91
C VAL A 86 3.12 -0.25 -12.09
N ARG A 87 3.03 -1.57 -12.22
CA ARG A 87 3.92 -2.49 -11.52
C ARG A 87 5.32 -2.47 -12.14
N LYS A 88 6.34 -2.20 -11.33
CA LYS A 88 7.77 -2.35 -11.65
C LYS A 88 8.46 -3.15 -10.55
N GLY A 89 8.67 -4.44 -10.80
CA GLY A 89 9.22 -5.35 -9.80
C GLY A 89 8.28 -5.51 -8.60
N ALA A 90 8.80 -5.23 -7.39
CA ALA A 90 8.03 -5.26 -6.14
C ALA A 90 7.33 -3.92 -5.83
N CYS A 91 7.41 -2.95 -6.74
CA CYS A 91 6.87 -1.61 -6.56
C CYS A 91 5.72 -1.33 -7.52
N TRP A 92 4.81 -0.48 -7.10
CA TRP A 92 3.81 0.19 -7.92
C TRP A 92 4.17 1.67 -7.98
N VAL A 93 4.34 2.19 -9.19
CA VAL A 93 4.94 3.50 -9.41
C VAL A 93 4.23 4.33 -10.47
N ASN A 94 4.31 5.64 -10.32
CA ASN A 94 4.09 6.64 -11.36
C ASN A 94 5.09 7.80 -11.12
N ASP A 95 4.85 8.96 -11.75
CA ASP A 95 5.75 10.12 -11.61
C ASP A 95 5.70 10.75 -10.21
N ARG A 96 4.60 10.55 -9.47
CA ARG A 96 4.36 11.10 -8.14
C ARG A 96 4.75 10.14 -7.02
N ALA A 97 4.44 8.86 -7.17
CA ALA A 97 4.38 7.91 -6.07
C ALA A 97 5.17 6.64 -6.38
N ARG A 98 5.73 6.06 -5.32
CA ARG A 98 6.35 4.73 -5.31
C ARG A 98 5.94 3.99 -4.04
N VAL A 99 5.19 2.92 -4.22
CA VAL A 99 4.73 2.03 -3.15
C VAL A 99 5.34 0.65 -3.37
N CYS A 100 6.24 0.23 -2.49
CA CYS A 100 6.95 -1.04 -2.62
C CYS A 100 6.68 -1.98 -1.44
N ALA A 101 6.57 -3.27 -1.75
CA ALA A 101 6.39 -4.34 -0.79
C ALA A 101 7.30 -5.52 -1.16
N TRP A 102 8.45 -5.63 -0.47
CA TRP A 102 9.37 -6.75 -0.60
C TRP A 102 9.17 -7.73 0.55
N ARG A 103 9.19 -9.03 0.24
CA ARG A 103 9.19 -10.09 1.25
C ARG A 103 10.59 -10.33 1.81
#